data_AF-A0A6L8RN19-F1
#
_entry.id   AF-A0A6L8RN19-F1
#
_cell.length_a   1.000
_cell.length_b   1.000
_cell.length_c   1.000
_cell.angle_alpha   90.00
_cell.angle_beta   90.00
_cell.angle_gamma   90.00
#
_symmetry.space_group_name_H-M   'P 1'
#
loop_
_entity.id
_entity.type
_entity.pdbx_description
1 polymer ?
#
loop_
_entity_poly.entity_id
_entity_poly.type
_entity_poly.pdbx_seq_one_letter_code
_entity_poly.pdbx_strand_id
1 'polypeptide(L)'
;VSAPAPEAPVASPEALSVGGALPPLEVADVATLAATDRAFHEAVVRKTGIPPRFARRIAEGVAAPEHAYDARLARGGGLYIYGPRGVGKTELACRIAYDYAGSRLDPRFGNWAYRPVPKGRPKHGVRFVVSADLMTELRSTFDKGGDSEADVIRRYVNVPVLIIDDLGKDSSTQWVLAKLFQIVNGRYEAERATIVTSQYTQAGLAAVLSEYGRKEDALAIVSRLAEMTERVKVDGPDRRMAPCDAEGAGR
;
A
#
# COMPACT_ATOMS: atom_id res chain seq x y z
N VAL A 1 -9.66 -53.89 52.56
CA VAL A 1 -10.32 -52.59 52.34
C VAL A 1 -9.29 -51.65 51.76
N SER A 2 -9.35 -51.42 50.44
CA SER A 2 -8.79 -50.25 49.76
C SER A 2 -9.54 -50.17 48.43
N ALA A 3 -10.41 -49.18 48.31
CA ALA A 3 -11.19 -48.91 47.12
C ALA A 3 -10.29 -48.32 46.01
N PRO A 4 -10.55 -48.60 44.72
CA PRO A 4 -9.84 -47.93 43.64
C PRO A 4 -10.37 -46.49 43.47
N ALA A 5 -9.47 -45.56 43.17
CA ALA A 5 -9.77 -44.15 42.92
C ALA A 5 -10.60 -43.96 41.63
N PRO A 6 -11.46 -42.93 41.54
CA PRO A 6 -12.31 -42.74 40.37
C PRO A 6 -11.51 -42.20 39.18
N GLU A 7 -11.67 -42.85 38.02
CA GLU A 7 -11.20 -42.35 36.72
C GLU A 7 -11.90 -41.03 36.36
N ALA A 8 -11.11 -40.06 35.90
CA ALA A 8 -11.59 -38.77 35.41
C ALA A 8 -12.40 -38.94 34.12
N PRO A 9 -13.48 -38.15 33.89
CA PRO A 9 -14.33 -38.32 32.72
C PRO A 9 -13.58 -37.87 31.46
N VAL A 10 -13.56 -38.75 30.47
CA VAL A 10 -13.09 -38.46 29.11
C VAL A 10 -14.07 -37.45 28.48
N ALA A 11 -13.60 -36.23 28.29
CA ALA A 11 -14.37 -35.18 27.62
C ALA A 11 -14.68 -35.62 26.18
N SER A 12 -15.97 -35.82 25.88
CA SER A 12 -16.47 -35.95 24.52
C SER A 12 -16.32 -34.62 23.77
N PRO A 13 -16.09 -34.61 22.45
CA PRO A 13 -15.89 -33.38 21.71
C PRO A 13 -17.23 -32.62 21.68
N GLU A 14 -17.30 -31.50 22.40
CA GLU A 14 -18.44 -30.59 22.33
C GLU A 14 -18.58 -30.11 20.89
N ALA A 15 -19.75 -30.36 20.32
CA ALA A 15 -20.16 -29.83 19.05
C ALA A 15 -20.09 -28.30 19.09
N LEU A 16 -19.32 -27.72 18.14
CA LEU A 16 -19.23 -26.29 17.91
C LEU A 16 -20.63 -25.68 17.81
N SER A 17 -20.99 -24.86 18.79
CA SER A 17 -22.21 -24.06 18.78
C SER A 17 -22.09 -22.96 17.72
N VAL A 18 -22.86 -23.12 16.66
CA VAL A 18 -23.06 -22.11 15.62
C VAL A 18 -23.90 -20.98 16.25
N GLY A 19 -23.27 -19.84 16.58
CA GLY A 19 -24.02 -18.68 17.08
C GLY A 19 -23.25 -17.59 17.85
N GLY A 20 -21.91 -17.62 17.93
CA GLY A 20 -21.13 -16.54 18.54
C GLY A 20 -20.64 -15.53 17.51
N ALA A 21 -20.86 -14.23 17.75
CA ALA A 21 -20.16 -13.18 17.00
C ALA A 21 -18.65 -13.41 17.16
N LEU A 22 -17.94 -13.60 16.05
CA LEU A 22 -16.49 -13.78 16.05
C LEU A 22 -15.82 -12.60 16.78
N PRO A 23 -14.75 -12.83 17.55
CA PRO A 23 -14.08 -11.77 18.29
C PRO A 23 -13.59 -10.66 17.34
N PRO A 24 -13.58 -9.39 17.78
CA PRO A 24 -13.10 -8.28 16.97
C PRO A 24 -11.62 -8.50 16.60
N LEU A 25 -11.29 -8.26 15.34
CA LEU A 25 -9.93 -8.39 14.81
C LEU A 25 -9.20 -7.05 14.85
N GLU A 26 -7.91 -7.08 15.16
CA GLU A 26 -6.98 -5.95 15.05
C GLU A 26 -6.31 -5.91 13.68
N VAL A 27 -5.71 -4.78 13.28
CA VAL A 27 -5.01 -4.70 11.98
C VAL A 27 -3.88 -5.73 11.84
N ALA A 28 -3.27 -6.14 12.95
CA ALA A 28 -2.27 -7.21 12.98
C ALA A 28 -2.85 -8.57 12.52
N ASP A 29 -4.16 -8.79 12.66
CA ASP A 29 -4.81 -10.04 12.27
C ASP A 29 -5.11 -10.11 10.76
N VAL A 30 -4.94 -9.02 10.00
CA VAL A 30 -5.18 -9.01 8.55
C VAL A 30 -4.28 -10.01 7.82
N ALA A 31 -3.00 -10.10 8.21
CA ALA A 31 -2.05 -11.04 7.63
C ALA A 31 -2.39 -12.50 8.00
N THR A 32 -2.76 -12.73 9.27
CA THR A 32 -3.20 -14.06 9.77
C THR A 32 -4.48 -14.52 9.07
N LEU A 33 -5.44 -13.61 8.89
CA LEU A 33 -6.67 -13.88 8.16
C LEU A 33 -6.38 -14.15 6.69
N ALA A 34 -5.49 -13.39 6.05
CA ALA A 34 -5.08 -13.63 4.68
C ALA A 34 -4.41 -15.00 4.47
N ALA A 35 -3.67 -15.48 5.47
CA ALA A 35 -3.03 -16.80 5.43
C ALA A 35 -4.04 -17.97 5.56
N THR A 36 -5.17 -17.73 6.23
CA THR A 36 -6.17 -18.76 6.53
C THR A 36 -7.40 -18.71 5.62
N ASP A 37 -7.73 -17.54 5.08
CA ASP A 37 -8.87 -17.30 4.19
C ASP A 37 -8.40 -16.80 2.81
N ARG A 38 -8.40 -17.73 1.86
CA ARG A 38 -8.02 -17.47 0.46
C ARG A 38 -9.00 -16.52 -0.24
N ALA A 39 -10.30 -16.59 0.07
CA ALA A 39 -11.29 -15.74 -0.57
C ALA A 39 -11.14 -14.28 -0.13
N PHE A 40 -10.85 -14.07 1.17
CA PHE A 40 -10.46 -12.76 1.70
C PHE A 40 -9.19 -12.24 1.02
N HIS A 41 -8.15 -13.06 0.93
CA HIS A 41 -6.90 -12.69 0.26
C HIS A 41 -7.11 -12.23 -1.19
N GLU A 42 -7.82 -13.04 -1.99
CA GLU A 42 -8.11 -12.73 -3.39
C GLU A 42 -8.94 -11.44 -3.53
N ALA A 43 -9.88 -11.19 -2.61
CA ALA A 43 -10.68 -9.97 -2.61
C ALA A 43 -9.85 -8.71 -2.33
N VAL A 44 -8.91 -8.78 -1.38
CA VAL A 44 -7.99 -7.67 -1.05
C VAL A 44 -7.08 -7.37 -2.25
N VAL A 45 -6.48 -8.40 -2.85
CA VAL A 45 -5.58 -8.24 -4.01
C VAL A 45 -6.31 -7.61 -5.19
N ARG A 46 -7.51 -8.10 -5.51
CA ARG A 46 -8.33 -7.53 -6.60
C ARG A 46 -8.67 -6.06 -6.37
N LYS A 47 -8.97 -5.66 -5.13
CA LYS A 47 -9.36 -4.28 -4.82
C LYS A 47 -8.18 -3.30 -4.72
N THR A 48 -6.98 -3.81 -4.46
CA THR A 48 -5.77 -2.99 -4.27
C THR A 48 -4.93 -2.87 -5.55
N GLY A 49 -4.96 -3.90 -6.41
CA GLY A 49 -4.09 -4.01 -7.58
C GLY A 49 -2.62 -4.28 -7.22
N ILE A 50 -2.35 -4.75 -5.99
CA ILE A 50 -0.98 -5.05 -5.54
C ILE A 50 -0.38 -6.18 -6.40
N PRO A 51 0.88 -6.07 -6.86
CA PRO A 51 1.53 -7.12 -7.65
C PRO A 51 1.55 -8.48 -6.92
N PRO A 52 1.31 -9.61 -7.62
CA PRO A 52 1.22 -10.94 -7.00
C PRO A 52 2.42 -11.32 -6.14
N ARG A 53 3.63 -10.88 -6.52
CA ARG A 53 4.87 -11.16 -5.76
C ARG A 53 4.84 -10.62 -4.32
N PHE A 54 4.18 -9.49 -4.10
CA PHE A 54 4.07 -8.89 -2.76
C PHE A 54 2.87 -9.46 -2.01
N ALA A 55 1.75 -9.68 -2.72
CA ALA A 55 0.56 -10.31 -2.16
C ALA A 55 0.86 -11.71 -1.57
N ARG A 56 1.63 -12.55 -2.27
CA ARG A 56 2.02 -13.89 -1.78
C ARG A 56 2.75 -13.84 -0.43
N ARG A 57 3.71 -12.94 -0.29
CA ARG A 57 4.49 -12.77 0.96
C ARG A 57 3.63 -12.28 2.13
N ILE A 58 2.52 -11.59 1.84
CA ILE A 58 1.55 -11.17 2.85
C ILE A 58 0.67 -12.36 3.26
N ALA A 59 0.26 -13.19 2.30
CA ALA A 59 -0.46 -14.45 2.56
C ALA A 59 0.38 -15.49 3.32
N GLU A 60 1.71 -15.38 3.29
CA GLU A 60 2.63 -16.16 4.13
C GLU A 60 2.66 -15.68 5.60
N GLY A 61 1.78 -14.76 5.99
CA GLY A 61 1.63 -14.27 7.37
C GLY A 61 2.59 -13.14 7.75
N VAL A 62 3.33 -12.57 6.80
CA VAL A 62 4.31 -11.52 7.10
C VAL A 62 3.64 -10.13 7.09
N ALA A 63 3.21 -9.70 8.26
CA ALA A 63 2.51 -8.44 8.47
C ALA A 63 3.39 -7.18 8.23
N ALA A 64 2.78 -5.99 8.12
CA ALA A 64 3.55 -4.74 8.10
C ALA A 64 4.21 -4.52 9.48
N PRO A 65 5.52 -4.17 9.55
CA PRO A 65 6.23 -4.02 10.83
C PRO A 65 5.68 -2.90 11.72
N GLU A 66 4.96 -1.93 11.16
CA GLU A 66 4.33 -0.83 11.88
C GLU A 66 2.87 -0.74 11.45
N HIS A 67 1.98 -1.43 12.16
CA HIS A 67 0.51 -1.35 11.99
C HIS A 67 -0.07 0.06 12.28
N ALA A 68 0.79 1.03 12.64
CA ALA A 68 0.43 2.39 13.04
C ALA A 68 -0.04 3.29 11.89
N TYR A 69 0.18 2.91 10.63
CA TYR A 69 -0.09 3.80 9.50
C TYR A 69 -1.55 3.85 9.03
N ASP A 70 -2.40 2.91 9.48
CA ASP A 70 -3.81 2.86 9.07
C ASP A 70 -4.56 4.15 9.44
N ALA A 71 -4.38 4.62 10.69
CA ALA A 71 -5.02 5.83 11.19
C ALA A 71 -4.59 7.07 10.41
N ARG A 72 -3.33 7.11 9.94
CA ARG A 72 -2.81 8.20 9.11
C ARG A 72 -3.46 8.19 7.74
N LEU A 73 -3.46 7.04 7.06
CA LEU A 73 -4.09 6.88 5.75
C LEU A 73 -5.60 7.19 5.79
N ALA A 74 -6.27 6.78 6.86
CA ALA A 74 -7.69 7.06 7.08
C ALA A 74 -8.02 8.55 7.23
N ARG A 75 -7.05 9.36 7.68
CA ARG A 75 -7.15 10.82 7.82
C ARG A 75 -6.64 11.59 6.60
N GLY A 76 -6.28 10.89 5.52
CA GLY A 76 -5.74 11.53 4.32
C GLY A 76 -4.22 11.76 4.35
N GLY A 77 -3.54 11.39 5.44
CA GLY A 77 -2.10 11.47 5.55
C GLY A 77 -1.42 10.32 4.78
N GLY A 78 -0.42 10.64 3.98
CA GLY A 78 0.36 9.70 3.19
C GLY A 78 1.72 9.33 3.80
N LEU A 79 2.51 8.56 3.05
CA LEU A 79 3.86 8.14 3.42
C LEU A 79 4.82 8.36 2.26
N TYR A 80 6.03 8.82 2.57
CA TYR A 80 7.13 8.91 1.62
C TYR A 80 8.24 7.96 2.08
N ILE A 81 8.23 6.77 1.48
CA ILE A 81 9.12 5.67 1.81
C ILE A 81 10.36 5.76 0.93
N TYR A 82 11.53 6.00 1.51
CA TYR A 82 12.76 6.22 0.75
C TYR A 82 13.97 5.48 1.30
N GLY A 83 14.96 5.27 0.44
CA GLY A 83 16.17 4.53 0.79
C GLY A 83 16.79 3.75 -0.37
N PRO A 84 17.87 2.99 -0.13
CA PRO A 84 18.65 2.30 -1.16
C PRO A 84 17.85 1.26 -1.97
N ARG A 85 18.41 0.78 -3.09
CA ARG A 85 17.77 -0.28 -3.90
C ARG A 85 17.65 -1.57 -3.08
N GLY A 86 16.59 -2.33 -3.34
CA GLY A 86 16.43 -3.68 -2.78
C GLY A 86 16.10 -3.80 -1.29
N VAL A 87 16.06 -2.71 -0.53
CA VAL A 87 15.80 -2.72 0.92
C VAL A 87 14.36 -3.03 1.34
N GLY A 88 13.42 -3.14 0.39
CA GLY A 88 12.02 -3.50 0.68
C GLY A 88 11.01 -2.35 0.74
N LYS A 89 11.32 -1.17 0.19
CA LYS A 89 10.39 -0.01 0.17
C LYS A 89 9.01 -0.31 -0.44
N THR A 90 9.00 -0.89 -1.64
CA THR A 90 7.77 -1.30 -2.34
C THR A 90 7.00 -2.34 -1.54
N GLU A 91 7.72 -3.27 -0.90
CA GLU A 91 7.11 -4.30 -0.06
C GLU A 91 6.41 -3.67 1.14
N LEU A 92 7.07 -2.74 1.84
CA LEU A 92 6.47 -2.01 2.96
C LEU A 92 5.21 -1.26 2.52
N ALA A 93 5.27 -0.53 1.40
CA ALA A 93 4.12 0.17 0.83
C ALA A 93 2.94 -0.78 0.55
N CYS A 94 3.22 -1.93 -0.07
CA CYS A 94 2.20 -2.94 -0.38
C CYS A 94 1.59 -3.55 0.87
N ARG A 95 2.39 -3.86 1.90
CA ARG A 95 1.89 -4.42 3.17
C ARG A 95 0.96 -3.44 3.88
N ILE A 96 1.37 -2.18 4.01
CA ILE A 96 0.55 -1.14 4.65
C ILE A 96 -0.79 -0.97 3.90
N ALA A 97 -0.74 -0.94 2.57
CA ALA A 97 -1.92 -0.85 1.73
C ALA A 97 -2.83 -2.08 1.81
N TYR A 98 -2.24 -3.25 1.93
CA TYR A 98 -2.97 -4.50 2.10
C TYR A 98 -3.68 -4.51 3.44
N ASP A 99 -2.99 -4.18 4.53
CA ASP A 99 -3.54 -4.07 5.88
C ASP A 99 -4.70 -3.05 5.91
N TYR A 100 -4.52 -1.89 5.28
CA TYR A 100 -5.55 -0.86 5.12
C TYR A 100 -6.78 -1.37 4.35
N ALA A 101 -6.58 -2.09 3.24
CA ALA A 101 -7.69 -2.60 2.45
C ALA A 101 -8.40 -3.77 3.17
N GLY A 102 -7.65 -4.69 3.75
CA GLY A 102 -8.16 -5.86 4.45
C GLY A 102 -9.01 -5.49 5.66
N SER A 103 -8.55 -4.54 6.47
CA SER A 103 -9.30 -4.04 7.64
C SER A 103 -10.65 -3.40 7.28
N ARG A 104 -10.86 -3.03 6.00
CA ARG A 104 -12.10 -2.39 5.51
C ARG A 104 -12.99 -3.34 4.71
N LEU A 105 -12.53 -4.55 4.45
CA LEU A 105 -13.28 -5.56 3.72
C LEU A 105 -14.02 -6.52 4.62
N ASP A 106 -13.44 -6.83 5.78
CA ASP A 106 -14.07 -7.72 6.73
C ASP A 106 -14.75 -6.94 7.87
N PRO A 107 -16.06 -7.10 8.08
CA PRO A 107 -16.79 -6.45 9.17
C PRO A 107 -16.29 -6.77 10.58
N ARG A 108 -15.46 -7.81 10.76
CA ARG A 108 -14.88 -8.21 12.06
C ARG A 108 -13.77 -7.27 12.53
N PHE A 109 -13.07 -6.59 11.62
CA PHE A 109 -12.20 -5.47 12.00
C PHE A 109 -13.14 -4.32 12.37
N GLY A 110 -13.20 -3.98 13.66
CA GLY A 110 -14.27 -3.16 14.23
C GLY A 110 -14.57 -1.83 13.51
N ASN A 111 -15.66 -1.18 13.90
CA ASN A 111 -16.23 0.03 13.27
C ASN A 111 -15.26 1.25 13.20
N TRP A 112 -14.09 1.19 13.84
CA TRP A 112 -13.03 2.19 13.75
C TRP A 112 -12.29 2.16 12.39
N ALA A 113 -12.14 0.97 11.77
CA ALA A 113 -11.63 0.82 10.41
C ALA A 113 -12.67 1.31 9.38
N TYR A 114 -13.94 1.30 9.79
CA TYR A 114 -15.11 1.77 9.06
C TYR A 114 -15.47 3.21 9.42
N ARG A 115 -14.57 4.18 9.21
CA ARG A 115 -15.00 5.59 9.28
C ARG A 115 -16.08 5.80 8.21
N PRO A 116 -17.25 6.39 8.53
CA PRO A 116 -18.26 6.72 7.54
C PRO A 116 -17.65 7.62 6.46
N VAL A 117 -17.39 7.03 5.30
CA VAL A 117 -16.95 7.76 4.11
C VAL A 117 -18.11 8.68 3.71
N PRO A 118 -17.92 10.02 3.65
CA PRO A 118 -18.98 10.94 3.24
C PRO A 118 -19.64 10.48 1.94
N LYS A 119 -20.98 10.59 1.86
CA LYS A 119 -21.75 10.21 0.66
C LYS A 119 -21.08 10.82 -0.59
N GLY A 120 -20.74 9.98 -1.56
CA GLY A 120 -20.08 10.38 -2.81
C GLY A 120 -18.57 10.13 -2.88
N ARG A 121 -17.90 9.72 -1.78
CA ARG A 121 -16.50 9.28 -1.82
C ARG A 121 -16.41 7.75 -2.01
N PRO A 122 -15.48 7.23 -2.85
CA PRO A 122 -15.32 5.79 -3.05
C PRO A 122 -15.00 5.08 -1.71
N LYS A 123 -15.80 4.06 -1.40
CA LYS A 123 -15.78 3.34 -0.11
C LYS A 123 -14.63 2.33 -0.05
N HIS A 124 -13.41 2.76 0.28
CA HIS A 124 -12.28 1.86 0.59
C HIS A 124 -11.60 1.22 -0.64
N GLY A 125 -10.99 2.06 -1.48
CA GLY A 125 -10.15 1.61 -2.59
C GLY A 125 -8.69 1.97 -2.36
N VAL A 126 -7.80 1.02 -2.66
CA VAL A 126 -6.37 1.29 -2.81
C VAL A 126 -6.03 1.09 -4.28
N ARG A 127 -5.16 1.93 -4.85
CA ARG A 127 -4.63 1.69 -6.19
C ARG A 127 -3.12 1.71 -6.14
N PHE A 128 -2.51 0.61 -6.56
CA PHE A 128 -1.08 0.53 -6.80
C PHE A 128 -0.77 0.90 -8.25
N VAL A 129 0.24 1.74 -8.47
CA VAL A 129 0.79 2.03 -9.79
C VAL A 129 2.29 2.24 -9.70
N VAL A 130 3.03 1.70 -10.67
CA VAL A 130 4.45 2.03 -10.85
C VAL A 130 4.53 3.37 -11.58
N SER A 131 5.46 4.24 -11.18
CA SER A 131 5.67 5.55 -11.84
C SER A 131 5.72 5.41 -13.37
N ALA A 132 6.54 4.51 -13.90
CA ALA A 132 6.66 4.25 -15.35
C ALA A 132 5.32 3.86 -16.02
N ASP A 133 4.54 3.00 -15.35
CA ASP A 133 3.24 2.54 -15.86
C ASP A 133 2.20 3.67 -15.85
N LEU A 134 2.20 4.51 -14.81
CA LEU A 134 1.37 5.71 -14.75
C LEU A 134 1.68 6.63 -15.94
N MET A 135 2.97 6.85 -16.22
CA MET A 135 3.40 7.71 -17.33
C MET A 135 3.04 7.10 -18.69
N THR A 136 3.03 5.77 -18.80
CA THR A 136 2.64 5.05 -20.01
C THR A 136 1.13 5.12 -20.23
N GLU A 137 0.33 4.92 -19.18
CA GLU A 137 -1.13 5.04 -19.25
C GLU A 137 -1.54 6.45 -19.70
N LEU A 138 -0.90 7.48 -19.13
CA LEU A 138 -1.12 8.87 -19.51
C LEU A 138 -0.80 9.13 -20.99
N ARG A 139 0.25 8.52 -21.56
CA ARG A 139 0.56 8.69 -23.00
C ARG A 139 -0.44 7.95 -23.89
N SER A 140 -0.88 6.76 -23.46
CA SER A 140 -1.73 5.87 -24.28
C SER A 140 -3.15 6.39 -24.53
N THR A 141 -3.62 7.36 -23.74
CA THR A 141 -4.94 8.00 -23.91
C THR A 141 -5.00 8.96 -25.09
N PHE A 142 -3.86 9.29 -25.71
CA PHE A 142 -3.81 10.09 -26.95
C PHE A 142 -4.02 9.26 -28.22
N ASP A 143 -3.66 7.96 -28.20
CA ASP A 143 -3.64 7.13 -29.41
C ASP A 143 -4.94 6.38 -29.69
N LYS A 144 -5.83 6.31 -28.70
CA LYS A 144 -7.09 5.54 -28.79
C LYS A 144 -8.22 6.45 -28.32
N GLY A 145 -9.30 6.56 -29.11
CA GLY A 145 -10.53 7.29 -28.75
C GLY A 145 -11.33 6.65 -27.60
N GLY A 146 -10.65 6.26 -26.51
CA GLY A 146 -11.21 5.71 -25.27
C GLY A 146 -11.30 6.78 -24.17
N ASP A 147 -10.97 6.41 -22.93
CA ASP A 147 -11.00 7.31 -21.78
C ASP A 147 -10.19 8.59 -22.03
N SER A 148 -10.76 9.75 -21.72
CA SER A 148 -10.03 11.00 -21.84
C SER A 148 -8.87 11.03 -20.83
N GLU A 149 -7.83 11.79 -21.15
CA GLU A 149 -6.73 12.06 -20.22
C GLU A 149 -7.25 12.57 -18.85
N ALA A 150 -8.30 13.39 -18.87
CA ALA A 150 -8.98 13.88 -17.69
C ALA A 150 -9.68 12.78 -16.88
N ASP A 151 -10.19 11.72 -17.51
CA ASP A 151 -10.76 10.56 -16.83
C ASP A 151 -9.66 9.78 -16.10
N VAL A 152 -8.52 9.55 -16.75
CA VAL A 152 -7.37 8.85 -16.14
C VAL A 152 -6.87 9.60 -14.90
N ILE A 153 -6.65 10.91 -15.02
CA ILE A 153 -6.25 11.75 -13.89
C ILE A 153 -7.30 11.69 -12.79
N ARG A 154 -8.59 11.80 -13.12
CA ARG A 154 -9.67 11.68 -12.14
C ARG A 154 -9.66 10.33 -11.43
N ARG A 155 -9.31 9.22 -12.08
CA ARG A 155 -9.17 7.91 -11.40
C ARG A 155 -8.07 7.93 -10.34
N TYR A 156 -6.91 8.50 -10.66
CA TYR A 156 -5.78 8.61 -9.73
C TYR A 156 -6.01 9.64 -8.63
N VAL A 157 -6.72 10.73 -8.92
CA VAL A 157 -7.10 11.72 -7.91
C VAL A 157 -8.16 11.15 -6.97
N ASN A 158 -9.15 10.40 -7.48
CA ASN A 158 -10.33 9.98 -6.71
C ASN A 158 -10.18 8.74 -5.86
N VAL A 159 -9.18 7.90 -6.10
CA VAL A 159 -8.95 6.73 -5.24
C VAL A 159 -8.63 7.17 -3.79
N PRO A 160 -9.20 6.52 -2.75
CA PRO A 160 -8.93 6.87 -1.36
C PRO A 160 -7.44 6.83 -1.00
N VAL A 161 -6.77 5.72 -1.32
CA VAL A 161 -5.32 5.56 -1.15
C VAL A 161 -4.66 5.28 -2.50
N LEU A 162 -3.68 6.10 -2.87
CA LEU A 162 -2.86 5.89 -4.06
C LEU A 162 -1.44 5.52 -3.64
N ILE A 163 -0.89 4.48 -4.25
CA ILE A 163 0.52 4.09 -4.11
C ILE A 163 1.21 4.39 -5.43
N ILE A 164 2.21 5.26 -5.40
CA ILE A 164 3.10 5.56 -6.53
C ILE A 164 4.45 4.91 -6.22
N ASP A 165 4.74 3.80 -6.89
CA ASP A 165 5.97 3.05 -6.70
C ASP A 165 7.11 3.57 -7.59
N ASP A 166 8.32 3.58 -7.04
CA ASP A 166 9.59 3.90 -7.72
C ASP A 166 9.64 5.29 -8.37
N LEU A 167 9.09 6.30 -7.69
CA LEU A 167 9.08 7.68 -8.17
C LEU A 167 10.50 8.25 -8.29
N GLY A 168 10.78 8.85 -9.45
CA GLY A 168 12.07 9.48 -9.79
C GLY A 168 13.05 8.57 -10.53
N LYS A 169 12.69 7.33 -10.89
CA LYS A 169 13.55 6.47 -11.74
C LYS A 169 13.43 6.74 -13.23
N ASP A 170 12.33 7.34 -13.67
CA ASP A 170 11.97 7.45 -15.08
C ASP A 170 12.31 8.83 -15.62
N SER A 171 12.83 8.89 -16.85
CA SER A 171 12.96 10.13 -17.62
C SER A 171 11.58 10.69 -17.95
N SER A 172 11.12 11.61 -17.11
CA SER A 172 9.77 12.16 -17.19
C SER A 172 9.76 13.39 -18.08
N THR A 173 9.24 13.29 -19.31
CA THR A 173 9.06 14.47 -20.17
C THR A 173 8.28 15.59 -19.45
N GLN A 174 8.52 16.85 -19.80
CA GLN A 174 7.81 18.00 -19.20
C GLN A 174 6.28 17.81 -19.12
N TRP A 175 5.66 17.28 -20.19
CA TRP A 175 4.23 17.01 -20.23
C TRP A 175 3.79 16.02 -19.13
N VAL A 176 4.52 14.90 -18.99
CA VAL A 176 4.28 13.91 -17.94
C VAL A 176 4.40 14.53 -16.54
N LEU A 177 5.39 15.40 -16.32
CA LEU A 177 5.58 16.08 -15.05
C LEU A 177 4.38 16.97 -14.70
N ALA A 178 3.83 17.69 -15.67
CA ALA A 178 2.61 18.48 -15.48
C ALA A 178 1.41 17.62 -15.08
N LYS A 179 1.28 16.40 -15.63
CA LYS A 179 0.20 15.47 -15.24
C LYS A 179 0.40 14.88 -13.86
N LEU A 180 1.64 14.53 -13.51
CA LEU A 180 1.98 14.11 -12.15
C LEU A 180 1.64 15.23 -11.15
N PHE A 181 1.96 16.49 -11.48
CA PHE A 181 1.57 17.64 -10.66
C PHE A 181 0.06 17.73 -10.50
N GLN A 182 -0.73 17.58 -11.57
CA GLN A 182 -2.20 17.59 -11.48
C GLN A 182 -2.74 16.49 -10.55
N ILE A 183 -2.18 15.28 -10.62
CA ILE A 183 -2.55 14.17 -9.72
C ILE A 183 -2.19 14.51 -8.27
N VAL A 184 -0.95 14.90 -8.01
CA VAL A 184 -0.48 15.21 -6.65
C VAL A 184 -1.24 16.40 -6.05
N ASN A 185 -1.43 17.47 -6.83
CA ASN A 185 -2.19 18.65 -6.40
C ASN A 185 -3.66 18.31 -6.11
N GLY A 186 -4.34 17.60 -7.01
CA GLY A 186 -5.74 17.22 -6.79
C GLY A 186 -5.92 16.30 -5.59
N ARG A 187 -4.93 15.46 -5.27
CA ARG A 187 -4.95 14.64 -4.05
C ARG A 187 -4.64 15.43 -2.80
N TYR A 188 -3.71 16.38 -2.87
CA TYR A 188 -3.38 17.31 -1.80
C TYR A 188 -4.60 18.14 -1.39
N GLU A 189 -5.26 18.80 -2.36
CA GLU A 189 -6.47 19.62 -2.12
C GLU A 189 -7.65 18.80 -1.59
N ALA A 190 -7.74 17.52 -1.98
CA ALA A 190 -8.80 16.62 -1.53
C ALA A 190 -8.46 15.90 -0.20
N GLU A 191 -7.30 16.18 0.41
CA GLU A 191 -6.77 15.50 1.60
C GLU A 191 -6.80 13.98 1.45
N ARG A 192 -6.25 13.48 0.32
CA ARG A 192 -6.25 12.04 0.00
C ARG A 192 -4.87 11.43 0.19
N ALA A 193 -4.85 10.32 0.92
CA ALA A 193 -3.63 9.65 1.33
C ALA A 193 -2.83 9.13 0.12
N THR A 194 -1.55 9.48 0.06
CA THR A 194 -0.65 9.03 -1.01
C THR A 194 0.58 8.36 -0.41
N ILE A 195 0.85 7.12 -0.78
CA ILE A 195 2.08 6.41 -0.44
C ILE A 195 3.01 6.54 -1.65
N VAL A 196 4.19 7.08 -1.46
CA VAL A 196 5.23 7.20 -2.48
C VAL A 196 6.40 6.34 -2.06
N THR A 197 6.95 5.57 -2.99
CA THR A 197 8.27 4.95 -2.79
C THR A 197 9.29 5.61 -3.72
N SER A 198 10.49 5.90 -3.20
CA SER A 198 11.55 6.50 -4.00
C SER A 198 12.93 6.05 -3.54
N GLN A 199 13.91 6.11 -4.42
CA GLN A 199 15.32 5.97 -4.02
C GLN A 199 15.89 7.26 -3.44
N TYR A 200 15.23 8.38 -3.73
CA TYR A 200 15.74 9.71 -3.43
C TYR A 200 15.05 10.25 -2.19
N THR A 201 15.79 11.07 -1.44
CA THR A 201 15.17 12.01 -0.50
C THR A 201 14.25 12.97 -1.28
N GLN A 202 13.36 13.68 -0.60
CA GLN A 202 12.52 14.70 -1.25
C GLN A 202 13.36 15.74 -1.99
N ALA A 203 14.47 16.20 -1.40
CA ALA A 203 15.41 17.10 -2.06
C ALA A 203 16.07 16.47 -3.30
N GLY A 204 16.50 15.20 -3.22
CA GLY A 204 17.04 14.48 -4.36
C GLY A 204 16.01 14.26 -5.46
N LEU A 205 14.76 13.98 -5.10
CA LEU A 205 13.66 13.86 -6.05
C LEU A 205 13.39 15.19 -6.75
N ALA A 206 13.42 16.32 -6.03
CA ALA A 206 13.28 17.65 -6.64
C ALA A 206 14.39 17.92 -7.68
N ALA A 207 15.63 17.55 -7.36
CA ALA A 207 16.75 17.68 -8.29
C ALA A 207 16.52 16.85 -9.55
N VAL A 208 16.21 15.56 -9.40
CA VAL A 208 15.94 14.65 -10.53
C VAL A 208 14.77 15.14 -11.38
N LEU A 209 13.65 15.52 -10.77
CA LEU A 209 12.48 16.02 -11.52
C LEU A 209 12.76 17.35 -12.24
N SER A 210 13.65 18.19 -11.69
CA SER A 210 14.04 19.46 -12.32
C SER A 210 14.95 19.28 -13.54
N GLU A 211 15.64 18.15 -13.68
CA GLU A 211 16.45 17.86 -14.88
C GLU A 211 15.59 17.60 -16.11
N TYR A 212 14.38 17.06 -15.94
CA TYR A 212 13.50 16.67 -17.05
C TYR A 212 12.32 17.62 -17.30
N GLY A 213 12.12 18.63 -16.45
CA GLY A 213 11.01 19.55 -16.53
C GLY A 213 11.30 20.92 -15.92
N ARG A 214 10.26 21.73 -15.72
CA ARG A 214 10.42 23.04 -15.09
C ARG A 214 10.73 22.84 -13.61
N LYS A 215 11.78 23.52 -13.13
CA LYS A 215 12.18 23.52 -11.71
C LYS A 215 11.03 23.88 -10.77
N GLU A 216 10.17 24.82 -11.17
CA GLU A 216 8.99 25.24 -10.40
C GLU A 216 8.00 24.09 -10.19
N ASP A 217 7.69 23.33 -11.24
CA ASP A 217 6.76 22.19 -11.18
C ASP A 217 7.34 21.08 -10.28
N ALA A 218 8.63 20.77 -10.43
CA ALA A 218 9.33 19.79 -9.61
C ALA A 218 9.29 20.16 -8.11
N LEU A 219 9.59 21.42 -7.78
CA LEU A 219 9.52 21.92 -6.41
C LEU A 219 8.09 21.91 -5.86
N ALA A 220 7.10 22.24 -6.68
CA ALA A 220 5.70 22.27 -6.28
C ALA A 220 5.15 20.86 -5.98
N ILE A 221 5.55 19.84 -6.75
CA ILE A 221 5.24 18.43 -6.49
C ILE A 221 5.86 18.01 -5.15
N VAL A 222 7.16 18.24 -4.98
CA VAL A 222 7.88 17.79 -3.79
C VAL A 222 7.39 18.50 -2.54
N SER A 223 7.05 19.78 -2.62
CA SER A 223 6.48 20.55 -1.51
C SER A 223 5.15 19.95 -1.02
N ARG A 224 4.22 19.63 -1.94
CA ARG A 224 2.94 18.98 -1.59
C ARG A 224 3.15 17.59 -1.00
N LEU A 225 4.05 16.81 -1.59
CA LEU A 225 4.42 15.51 -1.05
C LEU A 225 5.00 15.65 0.36
N ALA A 226 5.86 16.63 0.60
CA ALA A 226 6.49 16.84 1.90
C ALA A 226 5.48 17.17 3.01
N GLU A 227 4.43 17.91 2.70
CA GLU A 227 3.38 18.23 3.67
C GLU A 227 2.40 17.06 3.87
N MET A 228 1.91 16.45 2.78
CA MET A 228 0.90 15.41 2.89
C MET A 228 1.45 14.06 3.36
N THR A 229 2.76 13.85 3.32
CA THR A 229 3.39 12.56 3.65
C THR A 229 4.32 12.62 4.85
N GLU A 230 4.36 11.53 5.61
CA GLU A 230 5.38 11.30 6.62
C GLU A 230 6.56 10.54 6.02
N ARG A 231 7.78 10.98 6.35
CA ARG A 231 9.01 10.42 5.78
C ARG A 231 9.38 9.15 6.53
N VAL A 232 9.45 8.03 5.81
CA VAL A 232 9.86 6.74 6.33
C VAL A 232 11.14 6.32 5.62
N LYS A 233 12.27 6.33 6.33
CA LYS A 233 13.54 5.86 5.79
C LYS A 233 13.63 4.35 5.98
N VAL A 234 13.86 3.62 4.89
CA VAL A 234 14.12 2.18 4.92
C VAL A 234 15.55 1.94 4.48
N ASP A 235 16.38 1.48 5.41
CA ASP A 235 17.75 1.10 5.15
C ASP A 235 17.94 -0.41 5.37
N GLY A 236 19.03 -0.95 4.83
CA GLY A 236 19.40 -2.35 4.97
C GLY A 236 20.18 -2.86 3.76
N PRO A 237 20.59 -4.13 3.78
CA PRO A 237 21.17 -4.77 2.59
C PRO A 237 20.12 -4.90 1.49
N ASP A 238 20.58 -4.97 0.23
CA ASP A 238 19.71 -5.33 -0.88
C ASP A 238 19.19 -6.74 -0.63
N ARG A 239 17.88 -6.91 -0.44
CA ARG A 239 17.28 -8.22 -0.14
C ARG A 239 17.11 -9.09 -1.37
N ARG A 240 17.35 -8.54 -2.57
CA ARG A 240 17.26 -9.25 -3.86
C ARG A 240 18.59 -9.88 -4.23
N MET A 241 19.68 -9.27 -3.79
CA MET A 241 21.01 -9.87 -3.88
C MET A 241 21.28 -10.53 -2.54
N ALA A 242 21.48 -11.85 -2.49
CA ALA A 242 22.04 -12.45 -1.29
C ALA A 242 23.33 -11.69 -0.92
N PRO A 243 23.72 -11.58 0.37
CA PRO A 243 25.06 -11.16 0.68
C PRO A 243 25.99 -12.02 -0.17
N CYS A 244 26.81 -11.37 -1.01
CA CYS A 244 27.87 -12.08 -1.69
C CYS A 244 28.76 -12.57 -0.55
N ASP A 245 28.73 -13.86 -0.24
CA ASP A 245 29.71 -14.45 0.64
C ASP A 245 31.09 -14.05 0.09
N ALA A 246 32.07 -13.82 0.97
CA ALA A 246 33.38 -13.26 0.62
C ALA A 246 34.18 -14.05 -0.44
N GLU A 247 33.62 -15.14 -0.97
CA GLU A 247 34.18 -16.02 -1.99
C GLU A 247 33.53 -15.88 -3.38
N GLY A 248 32.62 -14.93 -3.60
CA GLY A 248 32.24 -14.54 -4.97
C GLY A 248 31.47 -15.60 -5.76
N ALA A 249 30.64 -16.40 -5.10
CA ALA A 249 29.70 -17.31 -5.77
C ALA A 249 28.26 -16.76 -5.67
N GLY A 250 27.94 -15.78 -6.51
CA GLY A 250 26.55 -15.43 -6.81
C GLY A 250 25.95 -16.48 -7.77
N ARG A 251 24.70 -16.90 -7.51
CA ARG A 251 23.94 -17.85 -8.33
C ARG A 251 23.81 -17.45 -9.79
#